data_AF-A0A9D4DTC6-F1
#
_entry.id   AF-A0A9D4DTC6-F1
#
_cell.length_a   1.000
_cell.length_b   1.000
_cell.length_c   1.000
_cell.angle_alpha   90.00
_cell.angle_beta   90.00
_cell.angle_gamma   90.00
#
_symmetry.space_group_name_H-M   'P 1'
#
loop_
_entity.id
_entity.type
_entity.pdbx_description
1 polymer ?
#
loop_
_entity_poly.entity_id
_entity_poly.type
_entity_poly.pdbx_seq_one_letter_code
_entity_poly.pdbx_strand_id
1 'polypeptide(L)' 'MTLPDYESAWTDIASSSNSTSSYKVFSHDLGEVPILVDVQVKAIDGPNKGYIFQASGG' A
#
# COMPACT_ATOMS: atom_id res chain seq x y z
N MET A 1 -9.37 -11.36 -15.84
CA MET A 1 -8.69 -10.37 -14.97
C MET A 1 -9.60 -9.18 -14.87
N THR A 2 -10.08 -8.86 -13.67
CA THR A 2 -10.76 -7.60 -13.38
C THR A 2 -9.70 -6.55 -13.10
N LEU A 3 -9.79 -5.38 -13.72
CA LEU A 3 -8.94 -4.24 -13.42
C LEU A 3 -9.46 -3.55 -12.15
N PRO A 4 -8.60 -2.98 -11.29
CA PRO A 4 -9.07 -2.22 -10.15
C PRO A 4 -9.68 -0.89 -10.62
N ASP A 5 -10.73 -0.43 -9.93
CA ASP A 5 -11.35 0.88 -10.20
C ASP A 5 -10.43 2.06 -9.79
N TYR A 6 -9.45 1.78 -8.93
CA TYR A 6 -8.42 2.73 -8.51
C TYR A 6 -7.08 2.03 -8.31
N GLU A 7 -6.00 2.64 -8.80
CA GLU A 7 -4.62 2.21 -8.57
C GLU A 7 -3.78 3.43 -8.15
N SER A 8 -3.12 3.33 -7.01
CA SER A 8 -2.17 4.35 -6.55
C SER A 8 -0.80 4.16 -7.19
N ALA A 9 -0.03 5.24 -7.35
CA ALA A 9 1.40 5.12 -7.62
C ALA A 9 2.18 4.59 -6.41
N TRP A 10 3.32 3.93 -6.66
CA TRP A 10 4.27 3.56 -5.61
C TRP A 10 4.70 4.80 -4.81
N THR A 11 4.57 4.72 -3.49
CA THR A 11 4.91 5.80 -2.57
C THR A 11 5.83 5.28 -1.49
N ASP A 12 6.91 6.00 -1.21
CA ASP A 12 7.84 5.62 -0.16
C ASP A 12 7.20 5.73 1.23
N ILE A 13 7.43 4.69 2.03
CA ILE A 13 7.01 4.59 3.42
C ILE A 13 8.20 4.14 4.27
N ALA A 14 8.29 4.64 5.50
CA ALA A 14 9.35 4.28 6.42
C ALA A 14 8.78 3.49 7.59
N SER A 15 9.35 2.30 7.86
CA SER A 15 9.04 1.56 9.07
C SER A 15 9.76 2.17 10.27
N SER A 16 9.23 3.28 10.80
CA SER A 16 9.75 3.89 12.02
C SER A 16 8.74 3.75 13.15
N SER A 17 9.17 3.33 14.33
CA SER A 17 8.34 3.24 15.54
C SER A 17 7.88 4.59 16.10
N ASN A 18 8.44 5.71 15.63
CA ASN A 18 8.25 7.05 16.21
C ASN A 18 7.79 8.12 15.20
N SER A 19 7.09 7.79 14.10
CA SER A 19 6.65 8.84 13.17
C SER A 19 5.33 8.58 12.43
N THR A 20 4.75 9.69 11.99
CA THR A 20 3.65 9.83 11.01
C THR A 20 3.95 9.23 9.63
N SER A 21 5.18 8.76 9.38
CA SER A 21 5.57 8.12 8.12
C SER A 21 5.42 6.59 8.13
N SER A 22 4.94 6.02 9.25
CA SER A 22 4.67 4.59 9.43
C SER A 22 3.40 4.11 8.75
N TYR A 23 2.53 5.02 8.32
CA TYR A 23 1.33 4.74 7.56
C TYR A 23 1.16 5.75 6.43
N LYS A 24 0.37 5.38 5.42
CA LYS A 24 -0.07 6.27 4.33
C LYS A 24 -1.57 6.11 4.14
N VAL A 25 -2.22 7.21 3.78
CA VAL A 25 -3.64 7.26 3.47
C VAL A 25 -3.77 7.70 2.01
N PHE A 26 -4.59 6.98 1.25
CA PHE A 26 -4.85 7.26 -0.15
C PHE A 26 -6.34 7.58 -0.31
N SER A 27 -6.66 8.70 -0.97
CA SER A 27 -8.02 8.99 -1.42
C SER A 27 -8.16 8.50 -2.86
N HIS A 28 -9.23 7.75 -3.13
CA HIS A 28 -9.56 7.23 -4.46
C HIS A 28 -10.75 7.95 -5.11
N ASP A 29 -11.39 8.88 -4.38
CA ASP A 29 -12.46 9.76 -4.87
C ASP A 29 -13.69 9.07 -5.50
N LEU A 30 -13.89 7.77 -5.22
CA LEU A 30 -15.07 7.03 -5.70
C LEU A 30 -16.34 7.28 -4.87
N GLY A 31 -16.24 8.08 -3.80
CA GLY A 31 -17.38 8.47 -2.97
C GLY A 31 -17.93 7.36 -2.06
N GLU A 32 -17.22 6.23 -1.97
CA GLU A 32 -17.60 5.07 -1.17
C GLU A 32 -16.40 4.49 -0.41
N VAL A 33 -16.67 3.60 0.56
CA VAL A 33 -15.62 2.88 1.29
C VAL A 33 -15.16 1.67 0.47
N PRO A 34 -13.85 1.40 0.35
CA PRO A 34 -13.38 0.22 -0.38
C PRO A 34 -13.93 -1.08 0.20
N ILE A 35 -14.38 -1.99 -0.68
CA ILE A 35 -14.90 -3.32 -0.32
C ILE A 35 -13.83 -4.40 -0.54
N LEU A 36 -13.08 -4.31 -1.64
CA LEU A 36 -12.00 -5.23 -1.99
C LEU A 36 -10.76 -4.41 -2.40
N VAL A 37 -9.64 -4.69 -1.74
CA VAL A 37 -8.36 -4.01 -2.02
C VAL A 37 -7.25 -5.04 -2.14
N ASP A 38 -6.33 -4.80 -3.07
CA ASP A 38 -5.01 -5.41 -3.08
C ASP A 38 -4.00 -4.37 -2.59
N VAL A 39 -3.18 -4.73 -1.60
CA VAL A 39 -2.19 -3.83 -1.01
C VAL A 39 -0.83 -4.49 -1.07
N GLN A 40 0.10 -3.77 -1.71
CA GLN A 40 1.45 -4.27 -1.96
C GLN A 40 2.48 -3.35 -1.32
N VAL A 41 3.43 -3.94 -0.60
CA VAL A 41 4.58 -3.21 -0.05
C VAL A 41 5.85 -3.82 -0.59
N LYS A 42 6.68 -3.02 -1.26
CA LYS A 42 7.96 -3.46 -1.82
C LYS A 42 9.12 -2.99 -0.96
N ALA A 43 9.96 -3.92 -0.52
CA ALA A 43 11.22 -3.55 0.12
C ALA A 43 12.20 -2.98 -0.92
N ILE A 44 12.62 -1.73 -0.74
CA ILE A 44 13.55 -1.06 -1.65
C ILE A 44 15.03 -1.27 -1.26
N ASP A 45 15.28 -1.75 -0.04
CA ASP A 45 16.61 -2.00 0.49
C ASP A 45 16.62 -3.14 1.53
N GLY A 46 17.80 -3.50 2.03
CA GLY A 46 18.02 -4.50 3.05
C GLY A 46 17.91 -5.95 2.53
N PRO A 47 17.83 -6.93 3.45
CA PRO A 47 17.85 -8.36 3.09
C PRO A 47 16.70 -8.81 2.19
N ASN A 48 15.57 -8.09 2.23
CA ASN A 48 14.36 -8.40 1.46
C ASN A 48 14.23 -7.55 0.20
N LYS A 49 15.28 -6.84 -0.23
CA LYS A 49 15.22 -5.93 -1.36
C LYS A 49 14.60 -6.60 -2.61
N GLY A 50 13.57 -5.96 -3.14
CA GLY A 50 12.81 -6.42 -4.30
C GLY A 50 11.60 -7.31 -3.98
N TYR A 51 11.49 -7.83 -2.75
CA TYR A 51 10.35 -8.62 -2.33
C TYR A 51 9.10 -7.75 -2.19
N ILE A 52 7.96 -8.27 -2.66
CA ILE A 52 6.64 -7.65 -2.51
C ILE A 52 5.86 -8.44 -1.45
N PHE A 53 5.60 -7.79 -0.33
CA PHE A 53 4.70 -8.28 0.70
C PHE A 53 3.26 -7.97 0.28
N GLN A 54 2.46 -9.02 0.16
CA GLN A 54 1.02 -8.93 -0.04
C GLN A 54 0.37 -8.69 1.32
N ALA A 55 -0.57 -7.76 1.41
CA ALA A 55 -1.34 -7.55 2.63
C ALA A 55 -2.77 -8.07 2.45
N SER A 56 -3.34 -8.58 3.53
CA SER A 56 -4.77 -8.90 3.61
C SER A 56 -5.46 -7.86 4.50
N GLY A 57 -6.49 -7.21 3.98
CA GLY A 57 -7.46 -6.42 4.74
C GLY A 57 -8.75 -7.21 4.88
N GLY A 58 -9.37 -7.13 6.06
CA GLY A 58 -10.71 -7.69 6.33
C GLY A 58 -11.70 -6.59 6.62
#